data_AF-A0A9J6E9B6-F1
#
_entry.id   AF-A0A9J6E9B6-F1
#
_cell.length_a   1.000
_cell.length_b   1.000
_cell.length_c   1.000
_cell.angle_alpha   90.00
_cell.angle_beta   90.00
_cell.angle_gamma   90.00
#
_symmetry.space_group_name_H-M   'P 1'
#
loop_
_entity.id
_entity.type
_entity.pdbx_description
1 polymer ?
#
loop_
_entity_poly.entity_id
_entity_poly.type
_entity_poly.pdbx_seq_one_letter_code
_entity_poly.pdbx_strand_id
1 'polypeptide(L)'
;MGGEPVQILRVIGGQRVEFMESDLQRILLAEDVKDKPVVVISIAGSYRQGKSFLLSFFLRYLRNNDRSKWMEDTDAPLRGFKWRAGCERETTGIMVWN
;
A
#
# COMPACT_ATOMS: atom_id res chain seq x y z
N MET A 1 10.99 -8.66 7.34
CA MET A 1 10.40 -7.39 7.80
C MET A 1 8.92 -7.40 7.45
N GLY A 2 8.06 -7.38 8.46
CA GLY A 2 6.61 -7.27 8.29
C GLY A 2 6.22 -5.80 8.25
N GLY A 3 5.32 -5.45 7.34
CA GLY A 3 4.65 -4.15 7.31
C GLY A 3 3.17 -4.38 7.08
N GLU A 4 2.40 -3.31 7.06
CA GLU A 4 0.95 -3.34 6.90
C GLU A 4 0.44 -2.09 6.17
N PRO A 5 -0.74 -2.18 5.54
CA PRO A 5 -1.38 -1.01 4.95
C PRO A 5 -1.94 -0.10 6.06
N VAL A 6 -1.49 1.15 6.10
CA VAL A 6 -1.93 2.20 7.03
C VAL A 6 -2.82 3.19 6.30
N GLN A 7 -4.02 3.44 6.83
CA GLN A 7 -4.95 4.42 6.27
C GLN A 7 -4.48 5.84 6.65
N ILE A 8 -4.17 6.67 5.65
CA ILE A 8 -3.75 8.06 5.90
C ILE A 8 -4.82 9.09 5.53
N LEU A 9 -5.78 8.73 4.68
CA LEU A 9 -6.89 9.60 4.30
C LEU A 9 -8.16 8.79 4.23
N ARG A 10 -9.15 9.08 5.06
CA ARG A 10 -10.46 8.40 5.09
C ARG A 10 -11.53 9.29 4.46
N VAL A 11 -12.44 8.69 3.69
CA VAL A 11 -13.62 9.38 3.15
C VAL A 11 -14.87 8.86 3.87
N ILE A 12 -15.59 9.75 4.54
CA ILE A 12 -16.80 9.47 5.33
C ILE A 12 -18.01 10.05 4.60
N GLY A 13 -19.03 9.22 4.37
CA GLY A 13 -20.27 9.65 3.71
C GLY A 13 -20.08 10.17 2.27
N GLY A 14 -18.93 9.90 1.64
CA GLY A 14 -18.62 10.36 0.27
C GLY A 14 -18.24 11.84 0.14
N GLN A 15 -18.30 12.61 1.22
CA GLN A 15 -18.10 14.06 1.18
C GLN A 15 -17.08 14.55 2.21
N ARG A 16 -17.10 14.00 3.42
CA ARG A 16 -16.16 14.40 4.47
C ARG A 16 -14.85 13.63 4.30
N VAL A 17 -13.74 14.35 4.35
CA VAL A 17 -12.40 13.78 4.33
C VAL A 17 -11.77 13.95 5.70
N GLU A 18 -11.19 12.88 6.23
CA GLU A 18 -10.38 12.91 7.44
C GLU A 18 -8.95 12.50 7.10
N PHE A 19 -7.99 13.30 7.53
CA PHE A 19 -6.57 13.05 7.33
C PHE A 19 -5.96 12.55 8.64
N MET A 20 -5.31 11.38 8.58
CA MET A 20 -4.67 10.74 9.72
C MET A 20 -3.20 11.18 9.78
N GLU A 21 -3.01 12.45 10.11
CA GLU A 21 -1.68 13.09 10.10
C GLU A 21 -0.67 12.34 10.99
N SER A 22 -1.09 11.93 12.18
CA SER A 22 -0.24 11.19 13.13
C SER A 22 0.27 9.87 12.56
N ASP A 23 -0.56 9.17 11.78
CA ASP A 23 -0.17 7.92 11.14
C ASP A 23 0.84 8.13 10.02
N LEU A 24 0.67 9.19 9.22
CA LEU A 24 1.63 9.53 8.18
C LEU A 24 2.95 10.02 8.78
N GLN A 25 2.90 10.86 9.80
CA GLN A 25 4.08 11.35 10.52
C GLN A 25 4.88 10.19 11.11
N ARG A 26 4.22 9.20 11.72
CA ARG A 26 4.88 8.00 12.26
C ARG A 26 5.67 7.22 11.20
N ILE A 27 5.23 7.24 9.94
CA ILE A 27 5.90 6.54 8.83
C ILE A 27 7.02 7.40 8.26
N LEU A 28 6.71 8.65 7.86
CA LEU A 28 7.64 9.49 7.12
C LEU A 28 8.67 10.23 8.00
N LEU A 29 8.40 10.39 9.30
CA LEU A 29 9.31 11.04 10.25
C LEU A 29 10.06 10.04 11.14
N ALA A 30 10.00 8.74 10.84
CA ALA A 30 10.81 7.75 11.54
C ALA A 30 12.31 8.04 11.33
N GLU A 31 13.10 7.88 12.41
CA GLU A 31 14.50 8.31 12.47
C GLU A 31 15.38 7.72 11.35
N ASP A 32 15.06 6.52 10.88
CA ASP A 32 15.79 5.82 9.84
C ASP A 32 15.43 6.27 8.41
N VAL A 33 14.40 7.10 8.22
CA VAL A 33 13.93 7.54 6.89
C VAL A 33 13.69 9.04 6.73
N LYS A 34 13.50 9.80 7.82
CA LYS A 34 13.02 11.20 7.79
C LYS A 34 13.85 12.18 6.94
N ASP A 35 15.17 11.96 6.86
CA ASP A 35 16.11 12.83 6.14
C ASP A 35 16.52 12.26 4.77
N LYS A 36 15.81 11.24 4.27
CA LYS A 36 16.11 10.59 2.98
C LYS A 36 15.23 11.17 1.85
N PRO A 37 15.74 11.22 0.61
CA PRO A 37 14.91 11.51 -0.55
C PRO A 37 13.73 10.55 -0.65
N VAL A 38 12.55 11.07 -0.98
CA VAL A 38 11.31 10.29 -1.06
C VAL A 38 10.92 10.07 -2.52
N VAL A 39 10.58 8.82 -2.86
CA VAL A 39 9.91 8.45 -4.10
C VAL A 39 8.49 7.99 -3.77
N VAL A 40 7.49 8.58 -4.41
CA VAL A 40 6.08 8.23 -4.21
C VAL A 40 5.59 7.42 -5.39
N ILE A 41 5.17 6.18 -5.14
CA ILE A 41 4.52 5.31 -6.12
C ILE A 41 3.04 5.21 -5.75
N SER A 42 2.15 5.62 -6.66
CA SER A 42 0.70 5.61 -6.44
C SER A 42 -0.01 4.91 -7.60
N ILE A 43 -1.08 4.20 -7.28
CA ILE A 43 -1.99 3.60 -8.27
C ILE A 43 -3.39 4.12 -7.98
N ALA A 44 -3.90 4.94 -8.90
CA ALA A 44 -5.26 5.48 -8.87
C ALA A 44 -6.07 4.95 -10.06
N GLY A 45 -7.39 4.89 -9.92
CA GLY A 45 -8.27 4.45 -11.00
C GLY A 45 -9.56 3.83 -10.49
N SER A 46 -10.39 3.38 -11.43
CA SER A 46 -11.74 2.88 -11.17
C SER A 46 -11.77 1.69 -10.20
N TYR A 47 -12.90 1.51 -9.55
CA TYR A 47 -13.15 0.43 -8.61
C TYR A 47 -13.08 -0.97 -9.27
N ARG A 48 -12.82 -2.03 -8.47
CA ARG A 48 -12.44 -3.42 -8.84
C ARG A 48 -11.15 -3.68 -9.64
N GLN A 49 -10.52 -2.69 -10.29
CA GLN A 49 -9.46 -2.91 -11.31
C GLN A 49 -8.08 -3.41 -10.81
N GLY A 50 -8.01 -4.19 -9.74
CA GLY A 50 -6.77 -4.88 -9.34
C GLY A 50 -5.65 -3.99 -8.77
N LYS A 51 -5.95 -2.76 -8.34
CA LYS A 51 -4.94 -1.82 -7.83
C LYS A 51 -4.14 -2.36 -6.62
N SER A 52 -4.85 -2.83 -5.59
CA SER A 52 -4.22 -3.43 -4.39
C SER A 52 -3.44 -4.71 -4.71
N PHE A 53 -3.92 -5.47 -5.71
CA PHE A 53 -3.24 -6.67 -6.21
C PHE A 53 -1.90 -6.29 -6.86
N LEU A 54 -1.89 -5.30 -7.77
CA LEU A 54 -0.67 -4.81 -8.41
C LEU A 54 0.30 -4.18 -7.40
N LEU A 55 -0.17 -3.36 -6.46
CA LEU A 55 0.68 -2.80 -5.39
C LEU A 55 1.31 -3.90 -4.53
N SER A 56 0.62 -5.02 -4.31
CA SER A 56 1.20 -6.15 -3.56
C SER A 56 2.34 -6.83 -4.33
N PHE A 57 2.32 -6.82 -5.67
CA PHE A 57 3.49 -7.25 -6.47
C PHE A 57 4.66 -6.28 -6.36
N PHE A 58 4.41 -4.98 -6.28
CA PHE A 58 5.48 -4.01 -6.03
C PHE A 58 6.15 -4.25 -4.67
N LEU A 59 5.36 -4.53 -3.62
CA LEU A 59 5.90 -4.91 -2.32
C LEU A 59 6.72 -6.20 -2.39
N ARG A 60 6.27 -7.19 -3.17
CA ARG A 60 7.01 -8.42 -3.40
C ARG A 60 8.35 -8.14 -4.08
N TYR A 61 8.37 -7.31 -5.12
CA TYR A 61 9.60 -6.91 -5.79
C TYR A 61 10.56 -6.17 -4.84
N LEU A 62 10.08 -5.12 -4.17
CA LEU A 62 10.88 -4.29 -3.25
C LEU A 62 11.47 -5.10 -2.09
N ARG A 63 10.75 -6.10 -1.56
CA ARG A 63 11.26 -6.99 -0.51
C ARG A 63 12.33 -7.97 -0.98
N ASN A 64 12.34 -8.28 -2.27
CA ASN A 64 13.29 -9.22 -2.85
C ASN A 64 14.58 -8.55 -3.32
N ASN A 65 14.73 -7.22 -3.15
CA ASN A 65 15.98 -6.46 -3.38
C ASN A 65 16.72 -6.90 -4.66
N ASP A 66 16.05 -6.82 -5.82
CA ASP A 66 16.61 -7.18 -7.13
C ASP A 66 17.11 -8.62 -7.31
N ARG A 67 16.69 -9.56 -6.47
CA ARG A 67 16.88 -10.98 -6.78
C ARG A 67 16.13 -11.31 -8.07
N SER A 68 16.86 -11.86 -9.04
CA SER A 68 16.39 -12.17 -10.40
C SER A 68 15.12 -13.02 -10.45
N LYS A 69 14.80 -13.71 -9.36
CA LYS A 69 13.72 -14.71 -9.25
C LYS A 69 12.55 -14.27 -8.38
N TRP A 70 12.38 -12.96 -8.16
CA TRP A 70 11.34 -12.44 -7.25
C TRP A 70 9.91 -12.87 -7.63
N MET A 71 9.65 -13.18 -8.92
CA MET A 71 8.35 -13.64 -9.44
C MET A 71 8.22 -15.18 -9.50
N GLU A 72 9.30 -15.94 -9.36
CA GLU A 72 9.31 -17.40 -9.61
C GLU A 72 8.63 -18.25 -8.52
N ASP A 73 8.44 -17.70 -7.32
CA ASP A 73 7.72 -18.38 -6.24
C ASP A 73 6.20 -18.25 -6.45
N THR A 74 5.65 -19.08 -7.33
CA THR A 74 4.22 -19.08 -7.70
C THR A 74 3.32 -19.61 -6.58
N ASP A 75 3.88 -20.41 -5.67
CA ASP A 75 3.14 -21.06 -4.59
C ASP A 75 3.06 -20.16 -3.34
N ALA A 76 3.97 -19.20 -3.18
CA ALA A 76 3.88 -18.24 -2.09
C ALA A 76 2.67 -17.30 -2.22
N PRO A 77 1.85 -17.14 -1.16
CA PRO A 77 0.70 -16.26 -1.18
C PRO A 77 1.13 -14.80 -1.32
N LEU A 78 0.40 -14.04 -2.15
CA LEU A 78 0.64 -12.61 -2.33
C LEU A 78 0.20 -11.82 -1.08
N ARG A 79 1.18 -11.38 -0.28
CA ARG A 79 0.97 -10.55 0.91
C ARG A 79 1.13 -9.07 0.58
N GLY A 80 0.39 -8.20 1.25
CA GLY A 80 0.48 -6.76 1.02
C GLY A 80 -0.81 -6.06 1.40
N PHE A 81 -1.22 -5.12 0.54
CA PHE A 81 -2.51 -4.45 0.67
C PHE A 81 -3.65 -5.46 0.63
N LYS A 82 -4.70 -5.25 1.42
CA LYS A 82 -5.88 -6.12 1.36
C LYS A 82 -6.51 -6.05 -0.04
N TRP A 83 -6.74 -7.22 -0.62
CA TRP A 83 -7.42 -7.40 -1.89
C TRP A 83 -8.22 -8.69 -1.84
N ARG A 84 -9.41 -8.69 -2.45
CA ARG A 84 -10.21 -9.89 -2.68
C ARG A 84 -10.90 -9.81 -4.03
N ALA A 85 -11.20 -10.96 -4.61
CA ALA A 85 -12.12 -11.03 -5.73
C ALA A 85 -13.54 -10.65 -5.27
N GLY A 86 -14.32 -10.04 -6.17
CA GLY A 86 -15.78 -9.98 -6.04
C GLY A 86 -16.43 -8.62 -5.85
N CYS A 87 -17.60 -8.71 -5.21
CA CYS A 87 -18.66 -7.72 -5.07
C CYS A 87 -18.19 -6.31 -4.65
N GLU A 88 -17.60 -6.28 -3.45
CA GLU A 88 -17.82 -5.26 -2.43
C GLU A 88 -16.59 -4.36 -2.24
N ARG A 89 -16.83 -3.05 -2.04
CA ARG A 89 -15.75 -2.06 -2.03
C ARG A 89 -14.77 -2.29 -0.89
N GLU A 90 -13.52 -2.58 -1.25
CA GLU A 90 -12.45 -2.83 -0.28
C GLU A 90 -11.71 -1.58 0.19
N THR A 91 -11.32 -0.69 -0.73
CA THR A 91 -10.52 0.50 -0.41
C THR A 91 -11.29 1.80 -0.62
N THR A 92 -11.28 2.64 0.41
CA THR A 92 -11.80 4.02 0.41
C THR A 92 -10.68 4.95 0.84
N GLY A 93 -10.55 6.12 0.21
CA GLY A 93 -9.49 7.07 0.53
C GLY A 93 -8.09 6.60 0.11
N ILE A 94 -7.07 6.91 0.90
CA ILE A 94 -5.65 6.62 0.61
C ILE A 94 -5.04 5.78 1.74
N MET A 95 -4.33 4.73 1.33
CA MET A 95 -3.51 3.88 2.19
C MET A 95 -2.04 3.96 1.78
N VAL A 96 -1.14 3.86 2.75
CA VAL A 96 0.32 3.82 2.59
C VAL A 96 0.87 2.55 3.24
N TRP A 97 2.01 2.05 2.77
CA TRP A 97 2.69 0.90 3.37
C TRP A 97 3.72 1.37 4.42
N ASN A 98 3.79 0.73 5.59
CA ASN A 98 4.80 1.01 6.62
C ASN A 98 5.96 0.00 6.68
#